data_AF-A0A238L521-F1
#
_entry.id   AF-A0A238L521-F1
#
_cell.length_a   1.000
_cell.length_b   1.000
_cell.length_c   1.000
_cell.angle_alpha   90.00
_cell.angle_beta   90.00
_cell.angle_gamma   90.00
#
_symmetry.space_group_name_H-M   'P 1'
#
loop_
_entity.id
_entity.type
_entity.pdbx_description
1 polymer ?
#
loop_
_entity_poly.entity_id
_entity_poly.type
_entity_poly.pdbx_seq_one_letter_code
_entity_poly.pdbx_strand_id
1 'polypeptide(L)'
;MFDFPSTNTAIHRFVHEHGEALQNAALLLGGPAWLKRTRRLIDALSREPRMTRKIRQEAQALYGLLSLEHVQDFDRPESWYFGELDLEAPYIAENCQLTEALADAIETVDAEGCA
;
A
#
# COMPACT_ATOMS: atom_id res chain seq x y z
N MET A 1 8.67 -26.49 8.52
CA MET A 1 7.49 -26.09 7.72
C MET A 1 6.44 -25.68 8.72
N PHE A 2 6.31 -24.37 8.98
CA PHE A 2 5.33 -23.87 9.95
C PHE A 2 4.02 -23.60 9.20
N ASP A 3 3.02 -24.41 9.49
CA ASP A 3 1.63 -24.18 9.11
C ASP A 3 1.05 -23.26 10.19
N PHE A 4 0.96 -21.97 9.87
CA PHE A 4 0.21 -21.03 10.70
C PHE A 4 -1.24 -21.03 10.20
N PRO A 5 -2.26 -21.12 11.08
CA PRO A 5 -3.64 -21.03 10.65
C PRO A 5 -3.82 -19.71 9.91
N SER A 6 -3.98 -19.80 8.59
CA SER A 6 -4.08 -18.66 7.69
C SER A 6 -5.45 -18.02 7.86
N THR A 7 -5.64 -17.25 8.93
CA THR A 7 -6.63 -16.17 8.99
C THR A 7 -6.08 -14.94 8.24
N ASN A 8 -5.44 -15.17 7.10
CA ASN A 8 -4.82 -14.12 6.31
C ASN A 8 -5.94 -13.46 5.50
N THR A 9 -6.31 -12.26 5.91
CA THR A 9 -7.29 -11.45 5.17
C THR A 9 -6.75 -11.07 3.79
N ALA A 10 -7.60 -10.55 2.90
CA ALA A 10 -7.21 -10.19 1.54
C ALA A 10 -5.94 -9.30 1.50
N ILE A 11 -5.82 -8.34 2.43
CA ILE A 11 -4.66 -7.45 2.51
C ILE A 11 -3.35 -8.17 2.87
N HIS A 12 -3.42 -9.23 3.69
CA HIS A 12 -2.22 -9.99 4.04
C HIS A 12 -1.69 -10.77 2.84
N ARG A 13 -2.62 -11.35 2.05
CA ARG A 13 -2.27 -12.03 0.80
C ARG A 13 -1.66 -11.04 -0.20
N PHE A 14 -2.31 -9.89 -0.37
CA PHE A 14 -1.83 -8.83 -1.24
C PHE A 14 -0.42 -8.37 -0.87
N VAL A 15 -0.16 -8.09 0.41
CA VAL A 15 1.17 -7.65 0.87
C VAL A 15 2.22 -8.74 0.73
N HIS A 16 1.86 -10.01 0.91
CA HIS A 16 2.77 -11.12 0.68
C HIS A 16 3.15 -11.25 -0.81
N GLU A 17 2.21 -11.02 -1.72
CA GLU A 17 2.39 -11.15 -3.17
C GLU A 17 3.08 -9.92 -3.79
N HIS A 18 2.76 -8.72 -3.32
CA HIS A 18 3.19 -7.45 -3.94
C HIS A 18 4.09 -6.59 -3.03
N GLY A 19 4.61 -7.14 -1.93
CA GLY A 19 5.36 -6.38 -0.92
C GLY A 19 6.57 -5.62 -1.45
N GLU A 20 7.29 -6.15 -2.44
CA GLU A 20 8.40 -5.44 -3.10
C GLU A 20 7.89 -4.30 -4.00
N ALA A 21 6.88 -4.58 -4.82
CA ALA A 21 6.27 -3.57 -5.69
C ALA A 21 5.69 -2.39 -4.87
N LEU A 22 5.06 -2.66 -3.73
CA LEU A 22 4.56 -1.64 -2.80
C LEU A 22 5.67 -0.73 -2.26
N GLN A 23 6.82 -1.30 -1.94
CA GLN A 23 7.97 -0.54 -1.46
C GLN A 23 8.55 0.34 -2.55
N ASN A 24 8.67 -0.19 -3.77
CA ASN A 24 9.17 0.54 -4.93
C ASN A 24 8.22 1.70 -5.29
N ALA A 25 6.92 1.44 -5.34
CA ALA A 25 5.90 2.45 -5.57
C ALA A 25 5.90 3.54 -4.48
N ALA A 26 5.97 3.15 -3.20
CA ALA A 26 6.02 4.10 -2.10
C ALA A 26 7.29 4.97 -2.10
N LEU A 27 8.44 4.39 -2.48
CA LEU A 27 9.69 5.12 -2.65
C LEU A 27 9.58 6.12 -3.81
N LEU A 28 8.98 5.70 -4.91
CA LEU A 28 8.86 6.49 -6.12
C LEU A 28 7.90 7.68 -5.93
N LEU A 29 6.75 7.45 -5.27
CA LEU A 29 5.69 8.46 -5.11
C LEU A 29 5.86 9.35 -3.87
N GLY A 30 6.49 8.83 -2.82
CA GLY A 30 6.59 9.53 -1.53
C GLY A 30 8.01 9.56 -0.93
N GLY A 31 8.99 9.04 -1.65
CA GLY A 31 10.37 9.06 -1.20
C GLY A 31 10.70 8.13 -0.02
N PRO A 32 11.86 8.33 0.61
CA PRO A 32 12.38 7.43 1.66
C PRO A 32 11.50 7.35 2.91
N ALA A 33 10.77 8.42 3.22
CA ALA A 33 9.86 8.46 4.36
C ALA A 33 8.70 7.47 4.18
N TRP A 34 8.09 7.47 2.99
CA TRP A 34 7.02 6.55 2.64
C TRP A 34 7.51 5.12 2.48
N LEU A 35 8.70 4.90 1.91
CA LEU A 35 9.32 3.56 1.89
C LEU A 35 9.45 2.97 3.31
N LYS A 36 9.95 3.76 4.27
CA LYS A 36 10.09 3.32 5.67
C LYS A 36 8.74 3.03 6.31
N ARG A 37 7.71 3.82 5.99
CA ARG A 37 6.33 3.64 6.46
C ARG A 37 5.73 2.35 5.91
N THR A 38 5.84 2.11 4.61
CA THR A 38 5.38 0.90 3.93
C THR A 38 6.05 -0.35 4.47
N ARG A 39 7.38 -0.33 4.66
CA ARG A 39 8.11 -1.45 5.30
C ARG A 39 7.57 -1.81 6.68
N ARG A 40 7.28 -0.81 7.52
CA ARG A 40 6.69 -1.03 8.84
C ARG A 40 5.29 -1.63 8.77
N LEU A 41 4.49 -1.24 7.77
CA LEU A 41 3.17 -1.82 7.54
C LEU A 41 3.28 -3.29 7.12
N ILE A 42 4.18 -3.61 6.19
CA ILE A 42 4.46 -4.98 5.74
C ILE A 42 4.93 -5.85 6.91
N ASP A 43 5.88 -5.35 7.70
CA ASP A 43 6.37 -6.03 8.90
C ASP A 43 5.26 -6.25 9.94
N ALA A 44 4.35 -5.28 10.11
CA ALA A 44 3.23 -5.40 11.04
C ALA A 44 2.23 -6.48 10.58
N LEU A 45 1.85 -6.47 9.29
CA LEU A 45 0.97 -7.48 8.69
C LEU A 45 1.59 -8.89 8.71
N SER A 46 2.92 -8.99 8.61
CA SER A 46 3.63 -10.28 8.70
C SER A 46 3.63 -10.88 10.11
N ARG A 47 3.40 -10.05 11.14
CA ARG A 47 3.46 -10.46 12.56
C ARG A 47 2.09 -10.58 13.21
N GLU A 48 1.14 -9.76 12.79
CA GLU A 48 -0.19 -9.69 13.36
C GLU A 48 -1.20 -10.23 12.34
N PRO A 49 -1.79 -11.42 12.57
CA PRO A 49 -2.77 -12.01 11.65
C PRO A 49 -4.12 -11.27 11.65
N ARG A 50 -4.35 -10.33 12.60
CA ARG A 50 -5.60 -9.59 12.72
C ARG A 50 -5.51 -8.18 12.16
N MET A 51 -6.56 -7.77 11.46
CA MET A 51 -6.67 -6.40 10.98
C MET A 51 -7.00 -5.44 12.13
N THR A 52 -5.98 -4.82 12.73
CA THR A 52 -6.20 -3.78 13.73
C THR A 52 -6.61 -2.45 13.07
N ARG A 53 -7.31 -1.59 13.81
CA ARG A 53 -7.66 -0.23 13.35
C ARG A 53 -6.44 0.55 12.87
N LYS A 54 -5.28 0.37 13.52
CA LYS A 54 -4.03 1.02 13.15
C LYS A 54 -3.52 0.52 11.80
N ILE A 55 -3.49 -0.80 11.59
CA ILE A 55 -3.07 -1.40 10.31
C ILE A 55 -3.98 -0.94 9.17
N ARG A 56 -5.31 -0.88 9.40
CA ARG A 56 -6.27 -0.35 8.44
C ARG A 56 -6.00 1.10 8.07
N GLN A 57 -5.77 1.97 9.06
CA GLN A 57 -5.46 3.38 8.80
C GLN A 57 -4.16 3.55 8.02
N GLU A 58 -3.14 2.75 8.32
CA GLU A 58 -1.87 2.77 7.59
C GLU A 58 -2.03 2.26 6.14
N ALA A 59 -2.84 1.22 5.91
CA ALA A 59 -3.17 0.74 4.57
C ALA A 59 -3.94 1.79 3.75
N GLN A 60 -4.92 2.46 4.36
CA GLN A 60 -5.64 3.56 3.71
C GLN A 60 -4.73 4.74 3.39
N ALA A 61 -3.80 5.09 4.29
CA ALA A 61 -2.82 6.14 4.02
C ALA A 61 -1.90 5.77 2.85
N LEU A 62 -1.46 4.51 2.76
CA LEU A 62 -0.67 4.02 1.64
C LEU A 62 -1.47 4.02 0.33
N TYR A 63 -2.74 3.61 0.38
CA TYR A 63 -3.65 3.73 -0.75
C TYR A 63 -3.79 5.18 -1.22
N GLY A 64 -3.98 6.14 -0.32
CA GLY A 64 -4.04 7.57 -0.64
C GLY A 64 -2.77 8.12 -1.30
N LEU A 65 -1.59 7.57 -0.97
CA LEU A 65 -0.34 7.89 -1.69
C LEU A 65 -0.37 7.32 -3.11
N LEU A 66 -0.70 6.03 -3.24
CA LEU A 66 -0.71 5.28 -4.51
C LEU A 66 -1.76 5.77 -5.50
N SER A 67 -2.90 6.25 -4.99
CA SER A 67 -3.98 6.87 -5.77
C SER A 67 -3.71 8.34 -6.08
N LEU A 68 -2.57 8.88 -5.64
CA LEU A 68 -2.17 10.27 -5.84
C LEU A 68 -3.17 11.27 -5.25
N GLU A 69 -3.88 10.90 -4.18
CA GLU A 69 -4.97 11.70 -3.59
C GLU A 69 -4.53 13.14 -3.22
N HIS A 70 -3.27 13.30 -2.82
CA HIS A 70 -2.70 14.58 -2.37
C HIS A 70 -1.68 15.20 -3.35
N VAL A 71 -1.62 14.72 -4.60
CA VAL A 71 -0.61 15.18 -5.57
C VAL A 71 -0.70 16.67 -5.93
N GLN A 72 -1.86 17.29 -5.73
CA GLN A 72 -2.11 18.72 -5.97
C GLN A 72 -1.77 19.60 -4.76
N ASP A 73 -1.32 19.02 -3.64
CA ASP A 73 -0.92 19.74 -2.43
C ASP A 73 0.57 20.11 -2.48
N PHE A 74 0.90 21.20 -3.17
CA PHE A 74 2.28 21.63 -3.41
C PHE A 74 3.11 21.92 -2.15
N ASP A 75 2.50 22.00 -0.96
CA ASP A 75 3.19 22.10 0.33
C ASP A 75 3.74 20.75 0.81
N ARG A 76 3.41 19.65 0.11
CA ARG A 76 3.82 18.30 0.46
C ARG A 76 4.98 17.80 -0.40
N PRO A 77 5.95 17.07 0.18
CA PRO A 77 7.05 16.50 -0.59
C PRO A 77 6.58 15.52 -1.67
N GLU A 78 5.43 14.86 -1.48
CA GLU A 78 4.77 13.97 -2.45
C GLU A 78 4.51 14.64 -3.81
N SER A 79 4.16 15.93 -3.84
CA SER A 79 3.92 16.67 -5.09
C SER A 79 5.19 16.86 -5.92
N TRP A 80 6.36 16.97 -5.27
CA TRP A 80 7.65 17.02 -5.97
C TRP A 80 7.97 15.68 -6.63
N TYR A 81 7.83 14.58 -5.87
CA TYR A 81 8.09 13.23 -6.38
C TYR A 81 7.21 12.86 -7.58
N PHE A 82 5.94 13.24 -7.55
CA PHE A 82 5.05 13.05 -8.68
C PHE A 82 5.45 13.87 -9.91
N GLY A 83 5.85 15.13 -9.72
CA GLY A 83 6.28 16.00 -10.83
C GLY A 83 7.51 15.49 -11.57
N GLU A 84 8.28 14.59 -10.97
CA GLU A 84 9.47 13.97 -11.55
C GLU A 84 9.16 12.63 -12.26
N LEU A 85 7.91 12.14 -12.19
CA LEU A 85 7.51 10.89 -12.84
C LEU A 85 7.37 11.07 -14.35
N ASP A 86 7.94 10.11 -15.07
CA ASP A 86 7.60 9.88 -16.47
C ASP A 86 6.27 9.09 -16.55
N LEU A 87 5.20 9.77 -16.94
CA LEU A 87 3.86 9.18 -17.06
C LEU A 87 3.73 8.23 -18.26
N GLU A 88 4.66 8.27 -19.22
CA GLU A 88 4.69 7.38 -20.37
C GLU A 88 5.51 6.11 -20.12
N ALA A 89 6.19 6.05 -18.98
CA ALA A 89 7.00 4.91 -18.61
C ALA A 89 6.15 3.68 -18.25
N PRO A 90 6.64 2.47 -18.58
CA PRO A 90 5.88 1.23 -18.39
C PRO A 90 5.55 0.91 -16.93
N TYR A 91 6.35 1.40 -15.98
CA TYR A 91 6.11 1.18 -14.54
C TYR A 91 4.82 1.87 -14.03
N ILE A 92 4.29 2.84 -14.77
CA ILE A 92 3.03 3.53 -14.41
C ILE A 92 1.86 2.56 -14.48
N ALA A 93 1.82 1.71 -15.52
CA ALA A 93 0.77 0.70 -15.65
C ALA A 93 0.81 -0.31 -14.50
N GLU A 94 2.01 -0.71 -14.07
CA GLU A 94 2.20 -1.60 -12.92
C GLU A 94 1.75 -0.92 -11.62
N ASN A 95 2.09 0.35 -11.42
CA ASN A 95 1.62 1.12 -10.27
C ASN A 95 0.10 1.27 -10.24
N CYS A 96 -0.55 1.54 -11.38
CA CYS A 96 -2.02 1.63 -11.45
C CYS A 96 -2.67 0.29 -11.05
N GLN A 97 -2.17 -0.83 -11.60
CA GLN A 97 -2.66 -2.17 -11.23
C GLN A 97 -2.45 -2.46 -9.74
N LEU A 98 -1.31 -2.06 -9.19
CA LEU A 98 -1.00 -2.22 -7.77
C LEU A 98 -1.95 -1.40 -6.89
N THR A 99 -2.27 -0.18 -7.28
CA THR A 99 -3.23 0.69 -6.60
C THR A 99 -4.63 0.09 -6.59
N GLU A 100 -5.08 -0.43 -7.74
CA GLU A 100 -6.38 -1.10 -7.87
C GLU A 100 -6.45 -2.36 -6.99
N ALA A 101 -5.41 -3.20 -7.03
CA ALA A 101 -5.35 -4.41 -6.22
C ALA A 101 -5.30 -4.12 -4.71
N LEU A 102 -4.65 -3.03 -4.28
CA LEU A 102 -4.71 -2.57 -2.89
C LEU A 102 -6.12 -2.10 -2.50
N ALA A 103 -6.82 -1.40 -3.39
CA ALA A 103 -8.19 -0.94 -3.14
C ALA A 103 -9.14 -2.12 -2.91
N ASP A 104 -9.11 -3.12 -3.78
CA ASP A 104 -9.92 -4.33 -3.69
C ASP A 104 -9.63 -5.12 -2.40
N ALA A 105 -8.35 -5.20 -2.01
CA ALA A 105 -7.95 -5.84 -0.76
C ALA A 105 -8.46 -5.10 0.48
N ILE A 106 -8.49 -3.76 0.47
CA ILE A 106 -9.06 -2.95 1.57
C ILE A 106 -10.58 -3.13 1.61
N GLU A 107 -11.26 -3.06 0.47
CA GLU A 107 -12.72 -3.21 0.36
C GLU A 107 -13.16 -4.59 0.86
N THR A 108 -12.46 -5.65 0.45
CA THR A 108 -12.75 -7.01 0.91
C THR A 108 -12.67 -7.12 2.43
N VAL A 109 -11.64 -6.53 3.05
CA VAL A 109 -11.46 -6.55 4.51
C VAL A 109 -12.52 -5.73 5.24
N ASP A 110 -12.99 -4.65 4.64
CA ASP A 110 -14.06 -3.82 5.20
C ASP A 110 -15.43 -4.49 5.07
N ALA A 111 -15.68 -5.22 3.98
CA ALA A 111 -16.85 -6.09 3.84
C ALA A 111 -16.84 -7.25 4.84
N GLU A 112 -15.68 -7.90 5.04
CA GLU A 112 -15.49 -8.99 6.02
C GLU A 112 -15.64 -8.50 7.47
N GLY A 113 -15.22 -7.27 7.78
CA GLY A 113 -15.30 -6.68 9.11
C GLY A 113 -16.67 -6.09 9.48
N CYS A 114 -17.60 -6.01 8.52
CA CYS A 114 -18.97 -5.52 8.73
C CYS A 114 -20.00 -6.66 8.87
N ALA A 115 -19.57 -7.92 8.79
CA ALA A 115 -20.36 -9.13 9.04
C ALA A 115 -20.23 -9.59 10.50
#